data_AF-A0A175RF97-F1
#
_entry.id   AF-A0A175RF97-F1
#
_cell.length_a   1.000
_cell.length_b   1.000
_cell.length_c   1.000
_cell.angle_alpha   90.00
_cell.angle_beta   90.00
_cell.angle_gamma   90.00
#
_symmetry.space_group_name_H-M   'P 1'
#
loop_
_entity.id
_entity.type
_entity.pdbx_description
1 polymer ?
#
loop_
_entity_poly.entity_id
_entity_poly.type
_entity_poly.pdbx_seq_one_letter_code
_entity_poly.pdbx_strand_id
1 'polypeptide(L)'
;TADGWVDRFGLPFPAEALGYGMSRDDVGRVRASADLLTGYLDAVTARTTEYLATLSPEDLDAVVDDAWDPPVTAGVRLVSILDDCVQHAGQAGYVRGLLFFNR
;
A
#
# COMPACT_ATOMS: atom_id res chain seq x y z
N THR A 1 9.36 -10.56 -5.41
CA THR A 1 8.86 -9.19 -5.71
C THR A 1 9.58 -8.64 -6.93
N ALA A 2 8.97 -7.70 -7.65
CA ALA A 2 9.60 -7.07 -8.82
C ALA A 2 10.57 -5.94 -8.39
N ASP A 3 11.51 -5.60 -9.26
CA ASP A 3 12.37 -4.40 -9.19
C ASP A 3 13.28 -4.29 -7.95
N GLY A 4 13.42 -5.37 -7.17
CA GLY A 4 14.37 -5.49 -6.06
C GLY A 4 14.00 -4.69 -4.80
N TRP A 5 12.76 -4.20 -4.68
CA TRP A 5 12.37 -3.35 -3.55
C TRP A 5 12.50 -4.03 -2.19
N VAL A 6 12.21 -5.32 -2.06
CA VAL A 6 12.39 -6.06 -0.80
C VAL A 6 13.83 -5.97 -0.29
N ASP A 7 14.80 -6.22 -1.17
CA ASP A 7 16.21 -6.18 -0.80
C ASP A 7 16.67 -4.74 -0.48
N ARG A 8 16.16 -3.75 -1.22
CA ARG A 8 16.47 -2.32 -0.97
C ARG A 8 15.90 -1.84 0.37
N PHE A 9 14.71 -2.30 0.76
CA PHE A 9 14.10 -2.02 2.06
C PHE A 9 14.78 -2.76 3.19
N GLY A 10 15.24 -4.00 2.96
CA GLY A 10 16.00 -4.77 3.95
C GLY A 10 15.30 -4.93 5.29
N LEU A 11 13.95 -4.89 5.29
CA LEU A 11 13.18 -4.97 6.52
C LEU A 11 13.33 -6.36 7.14
N PRO A 12 13.34 -6.47 8.48
CA PRO A 12 13.59 -7.74 9.17
C PRO A 12 12.30 -8.57 9.31
N PHE A 13 11.57 -8.71 8.20
CA PHE A 13 10.32 -9.45 8.05
C PHE A 13 10.35 -10.30 6.77
N PRO A 14 9.54 -11.36 6.69
CA PRO A 14 9.35 -12.10 5.43
C PRO A 14 8.87 -11.17 4.30
N ALA A 15 9.21 -11.51 3.06
CA ALA A 15 8.84 -10.70 1.88
C ALA A 15 7.32 -10.61 1.68
N GLU A 16 6.56 -11.56 2.25
CA GLU A 16 5.11 -11.67 2.18
C GLU A 16 4.41 -10.90 3.32
N ALA A 17 5.16 -10.26 4.23
CA ALA A 17 4.57 -9.51 5.33
C ALA A 17 3.77 -8.30 4.81
N LEU A 18 2.48 -8.24 5.18
CA LEU A 18 1.55 -7.20 4.71
C LEU A 18 1.36 -6.04 5.71
N GLY A 19 1.91 -6.15 6.92
CA GLY A 19 1.75 -5.14 7.98
C GLY A 19 0.52 -5.35 8.89
N TYR A 20 -0.54 -6.01 8.43
CA TYR A 20 -1.67 -6.37 9.28
C TYR A 20 -1.26 -7.27 10.45
N GLY A 21 -1.75 -6.97 11.65
CA GLY A 21 -1.45 -7.73 12.86
C GLY A 21 -0.09 -7.43 13.50
N MET A 22 0.71 -6.49 12.95
CA MET A 22 1.99 -6.10 13.55
C MET A 22 1.80 -5.42 14.91
N SER A 23 2.62 -5.81 15.88
CA SER A 23 2.68 -5.17 17.19
C SER A 23 3.36 -3.79 17.09
N ARG A 24 3.30 -3.00 18.17
CA ARG A 24 4.03 -1.72 18.26
C ARG A 24 5.54 -1.91 18.08
N ASP A 25 6.08 -2.99 18.61
CA ASP A 25 7.51 -3.31 18.50
C ASP A 25 7.88 -3.69 17.06
N ASP A 26 7.00 -4.41 16.36
CA ASP A 26 7.18 -4.72 14.93
C ASP A 26 7.14 -3.44 14.08
N VAL A 27 6.13 -2.59 14.27
CA VAL A 27 6.04 -1.29 13.57
C VAL A 27 7.28 -0.43 13.86
N GLY A 28 7.80 -0.47 15.09
CA GLY A 28 9.02 0.24 15.48
C GLY A 28 10.29 -0.22 14.75
N ARG A 29 10.28 -1.41 14.14
CA ARG A 29 11.37 -1.96 13.31
C ARG A 29 11.24 -1.60 11.83
N VAL A 30 10.12 -1.01 11.40
CA VAL A 30 9.97 -0.46 10.04
C VAL A 30 10.72 0.86 9.95
N ARG A 31 11.94 0.81 9.42
CA ARG A 31 12.83 1.97 9.27
C ARG A 31 13.29 2.08 7.81
N ALA A 32 13.03 3.22 7.19
CA ALA A 32 13.41 3.52 5.82
C ALA A 32 13.77 5.01 5.67
N SER A 33 14.60 5.33 4.68
CA SER A 33 14.86 6.73 4.31
C SER A 33 13.66 7.31 3.55
N ALA A 34 13.56 8.64 3.55
CA ALA A 34 12.54 9.34 2.75
C ALA A 34 12.65 8.99 1.26
N ASP A 35 13.86 9.00 0.71
CA ASP A 35 14.11 8.68 -0.70
C ASP A 35 13.65 7.26 -1.07
N LEU A 36 13.84 6.29 -0.16
CA LEU A 36 13.41 4.92 -0.41
C LEU A 36 11.88 4.80 -0.41
N LEU A 37 11.22 5.50 0.52
CA LEU A 37 9.76 5.54 0.59
C LEU A 37 9.16 6.22 -0.65
N THR A 38 9.67 7.39 -1.04
CA THR A 38 9.15 8.11 -2.22
C THR A 38 9.47 7.37 -3.51
N GLY A 39 10.67 6.81 -3.65
CA GLY A 39 11.03 6.02 -4.83
C GLY A 39 10.14 4.78 -5.00
N TYR A 40 9.77 4.12 -3.91
CA TYR A 40 8.84 2.98 -3.97
C TYR A 40 7.42 3.43 -4.32
N LEU A 41 6.95 4.53 -3.71
CA LEU A 41 5.65 5.12 -4.03
C LEU A 41 5.55 5.48 -5.52
N ASP A 42 6.57 6.12 -6.07
CA ASP A 42 6.62 6.49 -7.49
C ASP A 42 6.54 5.25 -8.39
N ALA A 43 7.33 4.21 -8.09
CA ALA A 43 7.36 2.98 -8.87
C ALA A 43 6.02 2.21 -8.83
N VAL A 44 5.39 2.11 -7.65
CA VAL A 44 4.08 1.46 -7.51
C VAL A 44 2.98 2.29 -8.17
N THR A 45 3.05 3.62 -8.06
CA THR A 45 2.09 4.51 -8.73
C THR A 45 2.18 4.35 -10.25
N ALA A 46 3.38 4.38 -10.82
CA ALA A 46 3.58 4.18 -12.26
C ALA A 46 2.99 2.84 -12.73
N ARG A 47 3.39 1.73 -12.10
CA ARG A 47 2.85 0.39 -12.42
C ARG A 47 1.33 0.31 -12.28
N THR A 48 0.77 0.94 -11.24
CA THR A 48 -0.67 0.94 -11.01
C THR A 48 -1.40 1.73 -12.11
N THR A 49 -0.88 2.92 -12.48
CA THR A 49 -1.48 3.72 -13.56
C THR A 49 -1.40 3.05 -14.92
N GLU A 50 -0.29 2.37 -15.22
CA GLU A 50 -0.14 1.56 -16.44
C GLU A 50 -1.16 0.43 -16.47
N TYR A 51 -1.34 -0.29 -15.35
CA TYR A 51 -2.34 -1.34 -15.24
C TYR A 51 -3.77 -0.81 -15.41
N LEU A 52 -4.13 0.26 -14.73
CA LEU A 52 -5.46 0.88 -14.83
C LEU A 52 -5.77 1.32 -16.26
N ALA A 53 -4.77 1.78 -17.03
CA ALA A 53 -4.95 2.15 -18.42
C ALA A 53 -5.26 0.97 -19.36
N THR A 54 -5.04 -0.27 -18.92
CA THR A 54 -5.36 -1.47 -19.71
C THR A 54 -6.78 -2.00 -19.48
N LEU A 55 -7.47 -1.55 -18.43
CA LEU A 55 -8.76 -2.12 -18.01
C LEU A 55 -9.93 -1.59 -18.82
N SER A 56 -10.83 -2.50 -19.20
CA SER A 56 -12.19 -2.17 -19.65
C SER A 56 -13.17 -2.19 -18.47
N PRO A 57 -14.40 -1.66 -18.64
CA PRO A 57 -15.44 -1.76 -17.61
C PRO A 57 -15.76 -3.21 -17.21
N GLU A 58 -15.76 -4.14 -18.17
CA GLU A 58 -16.06 -5.56 -17.91
C GLU A 58 -15.00 -6.25 -17.06
N ASP A 59 -13.73 -5.83 -17.15
CA ASP A 59 -12.66 -6.36 -16.32
C ASP A 59 -12.88 -6.08 -14.82
N LEU A 60 -13.65 -5.03 -14.48
CA LEU A 60 -13.94 -4.65 -13.10
C LEU A 60 -14.90 -5.62 -12.39
N ASP A 61 -15.67 -6.40 -13.14
CA ASP A 61 -16.64 -7.36 -12.60
C ASP A 61 -16.02 -8.73 -12.29
N ALA A 62 -14.77 -8.97 -12.71
CA ALA A 62 -14.07 -10.22 -12.43
C ALA A 62 -13.92 -10.45 -10.92
N VAL A 63 -14.36 -11.61 -10.42
CA VAL A 63 -14.18 -12.01 -9.01
C VAL A 63 -12.70 -12.32 -8.76
N VAL A 64 -12.10 -11.63 -7.80
CA VAL A 64 -10.68 -11.81 -7.43
C VAL A 64 -10.49 -12.47 -6.07
N ASP A 65 -11.55 -12.53 -5.26
CA ASP A 65 -11.52 -13.16 -3.94
C ASP A 65 -12.95 -13.59 -3.56
N ASP A 66 -13.17 -14.92 -3.54
CA ASP A 66 -14.45 -15.57 -3.26
C ASP A 66 -14.65 -15.91 -1.78
N ALA A 67 -13.70 -15.54 -0.91
CA ALA A 67 -13.78 -15.76 0.54
C ALA A 67 -14.67 -14.75 1.28
N TRP A 68 -15.31 -13.81 0.56
CA TRP A 68 -16.18 -12.76 1.08
C TRP A 68 -17.61 -12.90 0.58
N ASP A 69 -18.58 -12.34 1.31
CA ASP A 69 -19.99 -12.28 0.93
C ASP A 69 -20.52 -10.83 0.96
N PRO A 70 -20.76 -10.19 -0.20
CA PRO A 70 -20.56 -10.73 -1.55
C PRO A 70 -19.07 -10.90 -1.91
N PRO A 71 -18.73 -11.77 -2.89
CA PRO A 71 -17.37 -11.92 -3.40
C PRO A 71 -16.77 -10.60 -3.85
N VAL A 72 -15.47 -10.41 -3.64
CA VAL A 72 -14.78 -9.19 -4.02
C VAL A 72 -14.43 -9.24 -5.50
N THR A 73 -14.92 -8.26 -6.26
CA THR A 73 -14.54 -8.06 -7.65
C THR A 73 -13.26 -7.21 -7.77
N ALA A 74 -12.64 -7.22 -8.95
CA ALA A 74 -11.49 -6.38 -9.26
C ALA A 74 -11.78 -4.89 -9.00
N GLY A 75 -12.96 -4.41 -9.41
CA GLY A 75 -13.40 -3.04 -9.16
C GLY A 75 -13.49 -2.71 -7.66
N VAL A 76 -14.10 -3.60 -6.86
CA VAL A 76 -14.15 -3.45 -5.40
C VAL A 76 -12.74 -3.39 -4.82
N ARG A 77 -11.85 -4.31 -5.21
CA ARG A 77 -10.48 -4.37 -4.70
C ARG A 77 -9.69 -3.10 -5.05
N LEU A 78 -9.83 -2.57 -6.26
CA LEU A 78 -9.16 -1.33 -6.68
C LEU A 78 -9.63 -0.13 -5.85
N VAL A 79 -10.94 -0.01 -5.61
CA VAL A 79 -11.48 1.04 -4.73
C VAL A 79 -10.99 0.87 -3.30
N SER A 80 -10.96 -0.36 -2.77
CA SER A 80 -10.44 -0.64 -1.42
C SER A 80 -8.97 -0.23 -1.27
N ILE A 81 -8.13 -0.50 -2.27
CA ILE A 81 -6.72 -0.10 -2.26
C ILE A 81 -6.58 1.42 -2.25
N LEU A 82 -7.36 2.14 -3.07
CA LEU A 82 -7.33 3.60 -3.11
C LEU A 82 -7.78 4.21 -1.78
N ASP A 83 -8.87 3.69 -1.21
CA ASP A 83 -9.40 4.14 0.07
C ASP A 83 -8.38 3.95 1.20
N ASP A 84 -7.74 2.78 1.29
CA ASP A 84 -6.66 2.50 2.23
C ASP A 84 -5.52 3.54 2.11
N CYS A 85 -5.05 3.81 0.89
CA CYS A 85 -4.02 4.81 0.63
C CYS A 85 -4.43 6.21 1.13
N VAL A 86 -5.68 6.63 0.89
CA VAL A 86 -6.19 7.95 1.33
C VAL A 86 -6.28 8.02 2.85
N GLN A 87 -6.77 6.97 3.50
CA GLN A 87 -6.81 6.89 4.97
C GLN A 87 -5.40 7.02 5.57
N HIS A 88 -4.43 6.28 5.04
CA HIS A 88 -3.04 6.33 5.51
C HIS A 88 -2.36 7.68 5.23
N ALA A 89 -2.65 8.32 4.10
CA ALA A 89 -2.17 9.68 3.83
C ALA A 89 -2.70 10.69 4.87
N GLY A 90 -3.99 10.57 5.25
CA GLY A 90 -4.58 11.36 6.32
C GLY A 90 -3.89 11.13 7.68
N GLN A 91 -3.64 9.87 8.04
CA GLN A 91 -2.92 9.52 9.28
C GLN A 91 -1.49 10.08 9.30
N ALA A 92 -0.75 9.97 8.19
CA ALA A 92 0.59 10.56 8.07
C ALA A 92 0.55 12.09 8.23
N GLY A 93 -0.46 12.76 7.64
CA GLY A 93 -0.70 14.18 7.82
C GLY A 93 -0.96 14.56 9.28
N TYR A 94 -1.78 13.78 9.98
CA TYR A 94 -2.07 13.97 11.40
C TYR A 94 -0.80 13.83 12.27
N VAL A 95 -0.02 12.76 12.07
CA VAL A 95 1.25 12.53 12.80
C VAL A 95 2.25 13.66 12.53
N ARG A 96 2.36 14.12 11.26
CA ARG A 96 3.22 15.25 10.91
C ARG A 96 2.80 16.52 11.68
N GLY A 97 1.50 16.77 11.82
CA GLY A 97 1.01 17.90 12.62
C GLY A 97 1.41 17.83 14.09
N LEU A 98 1.27 16.65 14.71
CA LEU A 98 1.66 16.43 16.11
C LEU A 98 3.16 16.62 16.34
N LEU A 99 4.00 16.14 15.42
CA LEU A 99 5.46 16.14 15.60
C LEU A 99 6.12 17.49 15.23
N PHE A 100 5.57 18.23 14.27
CA PHE A 100 6.26 19.36 13.65
C PHE A 100 5.49 20.69 13.67
N PHE A 101 4.19 20.71 13.97
CA PHE A 101 3.40 21.96 13.99
C PHE A 101 2.91 22.37 15.39
N ASN A 102 2.98 21.49 16.39
CA ASN A 102 2.67 21.81 17.78
C ASN A 102 3.92 22.14 18.64
N ARG A 103 4.94 22.75 18.03
CA ARG A 103 6.09 23.33 18.76
C ARG A 103 6.11 24.83 18.61
#